data_AF-A0A957T8K4-F1
#
_entry.id   AF-A0A957T8K4-F1
#
_cell.length_a   1.000
_cell.length_b   1.000
_cell.length_c   1.000
_cell.angle_alpha   90.00
_cell.angle_beta   90.00
_cell.angle_gamma   90.00
#
_symmetry.space_group_name_H-M   'P 1'
#
loop_
_entity.id
_entity.type
_entity.pdbx_description
1 polymer ?
#
loop_
_entity_poly.entity_id
_entity_poly.type
_entity_poly.pdbx_seq_one_letter_code
_entity_poly.pdbx_strand_id
1 'polypeptide(L)'
;VLYDLALLDQIVFTVIEVPSEDLAFTFFDTQNNRGVPLNATDLLKAHHLRAITDHNGTGDALQEECAKRWEALQGKEQILRQGSDFAPTLFGQFLWRARRWTGQNKLSRETHEDIIAEFQERSLSAASPDTVPLFGSHSNRLATQLTLTPGRGYSLSLQTDQAGAPSAVNLPFAIRQPIYEGIGFFLFAEKYTALIAQLLKDDHPDPEIHAFARFYREVIADLSVYLRELFLLASAIYVDQFGSRQLLQFALWLDHVLGAIRIKKAYIFRSAPLIFLRESENNLLDVIVSAYRPEDVINWLKTARIDRESTATEVYAKKDLQLGNGVRSQYKQRVLDYYGRHDGNLDDKAQWIEEWVQKAVAS
;
A
#
# COMPACT_ATOMS: atom_id res chain seq x y z
N VAL A 1 30.82 -31.05 -36.01
CA VAL A 1 31.52 -30.50 -34.82
C VAL A 1 31.53 -31.60 -33.78
N LEU A 2 32.63 -32.33 -33.67
CA LEU A 2 32.85 -33.29 -32.58
C LEU A 2 33.13 -32.42 -31.35
N TYR A 3 32.21 -32.40 -30.38
CA TYR A 3 32.49 -31.76 -29.10
C TYR A 3 33.66 -32.49 -28.45
N ASP A 4 34.63 -31.72 -27.97
CA ASP A 4 35.84 -32.24 -27.33
C ASP A 4 35.46 -32.88 -25.99
N LEU A 5 35.21 -34.19 -26.02
CA LEU A 5 34.81 -35.00 -24.85
C LEU A 5 35.84 -34.91 -23.71
N ALA A 6 37.10 -34.55 -24.02
CA ALA A 6 38.15 -34.35 -23.04
C ALA A 6 37.87 -33.17 -22.07
N LEU A 7 37.00 -32.23 -22.46
CA LEU A 7 36.58 -31.13 -21.58
C LEU A 7 35.65 -31.63 -20.47
N LEU A 8 34.77 -32.60 -20.76
CA LEU A 8 33.82 -33.12 -19.78
C LEU A 8 34.53 -33.86 -18.65
N ASP A 9 35.64 -34.54 -18.95
CA ASP A 9 36.46 -35.24 -17.96
C ASP A 9 37.21 -34.31 -17.00
N GLN A 10 37.22 -33.00 -17.27
CA GLN A 10 37.82 -31.97 -16.40
C GLN A 10 36.78 -31.20 -15.57
N ILE A 11 35.48 -31.45 -15.78
CA ILE A 11 34.41 -30.76 -15.06
C ILE A 11 33.93 -31.64 -13.91
N VAL A 12 34.04 -31.11 -12.70
CA VAL A 12 33.50 -31.76 -11.48
C VAL A 12 32.25 -31.01 -11.06
N PHE A 13 31.12 -31.72 -11.02
CA PHE A 13 29.88 -31.21 -10.44
C PHE A 13 29.75 -31.72 -9.01
N THR A 14 29.45 -30.82 -8.08
CA THR A 14 28.95 -31.18 -6.77
C THR A 14 27.43 -31.15 -6.83
N VAL A 15 26.82 -32.34 -6.78
CA VAL A 15 25.36 -32.49 -6.72
C VAL A 15 24.98 -32.77 -5.28
N ILE A 16 24.02 -31.99 -4.77
CA ILE A 16 23.50 -32.15 -3.42
C ILE A 16 22.02 -32.47 -3.56
N GLU A 17 21.67 -33.71 -3.27
CA GLU A 17 20.28 -34.17 -3.22
C GLU A 17 19.76 -34.09 -1.80
N VAL A 18 18.52 -33.62 -1.69
CA VAL A 18 17.80 -33.47 -0.45
C VAL A 18 16.38 -34.01 -0.64
N PRO A 19 15.75 -34.57 0.41
CA PRO A 19 14.49 -35.28 0.30
C PRO A 19 13.27 -34.39 0.00
N SER A 20 13.41 -33.07 0.10
CA SER A 20 12.33 -32.12 -0.21
C SER A 20 12.89 -30.81 -0.79
N GLU A 21 12.06 -30.12 -1.56
CA GLU A 21 12.35 -28.78 -2.08
C GLU A 21 12.66 -27.79 -0.95
N ASP A 22 11.98 -27.91 0.19
CA ASP A 22 12.16 -27.05 1.37
C ASP A 22 13.57 -27.18 1.99
N LEU A 23 14.10 -28.40 2.06
CA LEU A 23 15.44 -28.63 2.56
C LEU A 23 16.49 -28.12 1.56
N ALA A 24 16.15 -28.11 0.26
CA ALA A 24 17.01 -27.54 -0.78
C ALA A 24 17.16 -26.03 -0.59
N PHE A 25 16.06 -25.32 -0.34
CA PHE A 25 16.10 -23.89 -0.04
C PHE A 25 16.88 -23.58 1.23
N THR A 26 16.64 -24.32 2.31
CA THR A 26 17.36 -24.12 3.58
C THR A 26 18.86 -24.38 3.40
N PHE A 27 19.24 -25.45 2.71
CA PHE A 27 20.63 -25.77 2.43
C PHE A 27 21.28 -24.70 1.54
N PHE A 28 20.60 -24.29 0.47
CA PHE A 28 21.06 -23.24 -0.43
C PHE A 28 21.35 -21.94 0.33
N ASP A 29 20.43 -21.48 1.17
CA ASP A 29 20.58 -20.24 1.94
C ASP A 29 21.80 -20.31 2.89
N THR A 30 22.00 -21.44 3.57
CA THR A 30 23.17 -21.63 4.45
C THR A 30 24.51 -21.67 3.70
N GLN A 31 24.55 -22.19 2.47
CA GLN A 31 25.75 -22.21 1.64
C GLN A 31 25.99 -20.89 0.91
N ASN A 32 24.95 -20.12 0.64
CA ASN A 32 25.01 -18.89 -0.14
C ASN A 32 25.38 -17.63 0.68
N ASN A 33 25.90 -17.81 1.90
CA ASN A 33 26.41 -16.75 2.78
C ASN A 33 27.53 -15.86 2.16
N ARG A 34 28.09 -16.24 1.00
CA ARG A 34 29.08 -15.45 0.23
C ARG A 34 28.60 -14.97 -1.15
N GLY A 35 27.40 -15.34 -1.58
CA GLY A 35 26.83 -14.95 -2.88
C GLY A 35 25.81 -13.82 -2.80
N VAL A 36 25.04 -13.60 -3.87
CA VAL A 36 23.93 -12.62 -3.86
C VAL A 36 22.86 -13.15 -2.90
N PRO A 37 22.50 -12.40 -1.85
CA PRO A 37 21.47 -12.82 -0.90
C PRO A 37 20.13 -12.96 -1.60
N LEU A 38 19.33 -13.95 -1.18
CA LEU A 38 17.95 -14.11 -1.65
C LEU A 38 17.16 -12.82 -1.38
N ASN A 39 16.13 -12.52 -2.18
CA ASN A 39 15.25 -11.41 -1.83
C ASN A 39 14.55 -11.74 -0.50
N ALA A 40 14.37 -10.73 0.35
CA ALA A 40 13.69 -10.91 1.65
C ALA A 40 12.34 -11.62 1.47
N THR A 41 11.61 -11.29 0.40
CA THR A 41 10.31 -11.88 0.09
C THR A 41 10.36 -13.38 -0.22
N ASP A 42 11.46 -13.87 -0.81
CA ASP A 42 11.63 -15.30 -1.08
C ASP A 42 11.85 -16.07 0.24
N LEU A 43 12.62 -15.47 1.16
CA LEU A 43 12.81 -16.00 2.52
C LEU A 43 11.49 -16.01 3.30
N LEU A 44 10.70 -14.92 3.21
CA LEU A 44 9.37 -14.86 3.83
C LEU A 44 8.46 -15.97 3.29
N LYS A 45 8.40 -16.16 1.96
CA LYS A 45 7.61 -17.24 1.34
C LYS A 45 7.98 -18.60 1.94
N ALA A 46 9.27 -18.93 1.93
CA ALA A 46 9.77 -20.21 2.43
C ALA A 46 9.55 -20.39 3.95
N HIS A 47 9.71 -19.32 4.74
CA HIS A 47 9.44 -19.36 6.17
C HIS A 47 7.96 -19.64 6.46
N HIS A 48 7.05 -18.91 5.82
CA HIS A 48 5.62 -19.05 6.09
C HIS A 48 5.03 -20.32 5.49
N LEU A 49 5.51 -20.86 4.37
CA LEU A 49 5.10 -22.19 3.90
C LEU A 49 5.43 -23.27 4.94
N ARG A 50 6.64 -23.23 5.52
CA ARG A 50 7.06 -24.19 6.56
C ARG A 50 6.24 -24.09 7.85
N ALA A 51 5.66 -22.93 8.13
CA ALA A 51 4.79 -22.74 9.29
C ALA A 51 3.39 -23.36 9.10
N ILE A 52 3.00 -23.71 7.87
CA ILE A 52 1.78 -24.47 7.59
C ILE A 52 2.07 -25.94 7.86
N THR A 53 1.90 -26.35 9.11
CA THR A 53 2.07 -27.75 9.52
C THR A 53 0.84 -28.58 9.18
N ASP A 54 1.03 -29.88 9.00
CA ASP A 54 -0.10 -30.76 8.73
C ASP A 54 -1.04 -30.86 9.95
N HIS A 55 -2.26 -30.39 9.75
CA HIS A 55 -3.37 -30.49 10.67
C HIS A 55 -4.54 -31.14 9.94
N ASN A 56 -5.01 -32.28 10.46
CA ASN A 56 -6.08 -33.08 9.86
C ASN A 56 -5.82 -33.57 8.41
N GLY A 57 -4.56 -33.73 7.98
CA GLY A 57 -4.22 -34.21 6.64
C GLY A 57 -4.44 -33.17 5.53
N THR A 58 -4.48 -31.88 5.89
CA THR A 58 -4.72 -30.78 4.95
C THR A 58 -3.50 -29.89 4.73
N GLY A 59 -2.37 -30.13 5.42
CA GLY A 59 -1.18 -29.28 5.36
C GLY A 59 -0.66 -29.08 3.94
N ASP A 60 -0.43 -30.15 3.20
CA ASP A 60 0.12 -30.11 1.84
C ASP A 60 -0.80 -29.32 0.89
N ALA A 61 -2.11 -29.53 0.99
CA ALA A 61 -3.10 -28.83 0.15
C ALA A 61 -3.13 -27.32 0.45
N LEU A 62 -3.00 -26.95 1.73
CA LEU A 62 -2.95 -25.55 2.16
C LEU A 62 -1.61 -24.89 1.76
N GLN A 63 -0.50 -25.62 1.82
CA GLN A 63 0.79 -25.15 1.32
C GLN A 63 0.75 -24.89 -0.20
N GLU A 64 0.19 -25.83 -0.98
CA GLU A 64 0.04 -25.67 -2.43
C GLU A 64 -0.84 -24.46 -2.78
N GLU A 65 -1.97 -24.28 -2.08
CA GLU A 65 -2.86 -23.14 -2.26
C GLU A 65 -2.17 -21.81 -1.91
N CYS A 66 -1.41 -21.76 -0.81
CA CYS A 66 -0.65 -20.58 -0.42
C CYS A 66 0.48 -20.26 -1.41
N ALA A 67 1.16 -21.28 -1.94
CA ALA A 67 2.17 -21.12 -2.98
C ALA A 67 1.54 -20.53 -4.25
N LYS A 68 0.39 -21.04 -4.71
CA LYS A 68 -0.34 -20.49 -5.87
C LYS A 68 -0.74 -19.03 -5.67
N ARG A 69 -1.24 -18.67 -4.48
CA ARG A 69 -1.56 -17.27 -4.12
C ARG A 69 -0.33 -16.38 -4.19
N TRP A 70 0.81 -16.87 -3.73
CA TRP A 70 2.07 -16.13 -3.80
C TRP A 70 2.54 -15.89 -5.23
N GLU A 71 2.52 -16.91 -6.09
CA GLU A 71 2.88 -16.76 -7.50
C GLU A 71 1.96 -15.77 -8.22
N ALA A 72 0.65 -15.83 -7.96
CA ALA A 72 -0.32 -14.89 -8.51
C ALA A 72 -0.08 -13.44 -8.05
N LEU A 73 0.44 -13.26 -6.83
CA LEU A 73 0.87 -11.97 -6.29
C LEU A 73 2.14 -11.47 -6.98
N GLN A 74 3.14 -12.35 -7.19
CA GLN A 74 4.40 -11.98 -7.84
C GLN A 74 4.18 -11.52 -9.29
N GLY A 75 3.26 -12.18 -10.01
CA GLY A 75 2.91 -11.84 -11.39
C GLY A 75 2.07 -10.58 -11.59
N LYS A 76 1.76 -9.80 -10.52
CA LYS A 76 1.02 -8.53 -10.66
C LYS A 76 1.89 -7.45 -11.31
N GLU A 77 1.25 -6.62 -12.13
CA GLU A 77 1.93 -5.50 -12.78
C GLU A 77 2.53 -4.53 -11.75
N GLN A 78 3.73 -4.05 -12.06
CA GLN A 78 4.39 -3.06 -11.23
C GLN A 78 3.74 -1.69 -11.36
N ILE A 79 3.46 -1.09 -10.22
CA ILE A 79 2.79 0.21 -10.15
C ILE A 79 3.81 1.36 -10.02
N LEU A 80 4.91 1.14 -9.30
CA LEU A 80 5.82 2.21 -8.90
C LEU A 80 7.11 2.27 -9.73
N ARG A 81 7.70 1.11 -10.04
CA ARG A 81 9.00 0.99 -10.74
C ARG A 81 8.97 -0.18 -11.70
N GLN A 82 9.68 -0.10 -12.82
CA GLN A 82 9.88 -1.27 -13.67
C GLN A 82 10.74 -2.30 -12.94
N GLY A 83 10.30 -3.56 -12.96
CA GLY A 83 10.89 -4.68 -12.25
C GLY A 83 10.07 -5.96 -12.50
N SER A 84 10.61 -7.11 -12.10
CA SER A 84 9.98 -8.41 -12.35
C SER A 84 8.90 -8.77 -11.32
N ASP A 85 9.10 -8.45 -10.03
CA ASP A 85 8.32 -9.05 -8.93
C ASP A 85 7.61 -8.01 -8.07
N PHE A 86 6.29 -8.11 -7.89
CA PHE A 86 5.53 -7.13 -7.09
C PHE A 86 5.76 -7.28 -5.58
N ALA A 87 6.16 -8.47 -5.12
CA ALA A 87 6.32 -8.77 -3.69
C ALA A 87 7.30 -7.81 -2.97
N PRO A 88 8.52 -7.52 -3.48
CA PRO A 88 9.40 -6.55 -2.83
C PRO A 88 8.75 -5.16 -2.70
N THR A 89 8.00 -4.75 -3.71
CA THR A 89 7.26 -3.49 -3.72
C THR A 89 6.18 -3.45 -2.62
N LEU A 90 5.40 -4.53 -2.53
CA LEU A 90 4.38 -4.71 -1.52
C LEU A 90 4.96 -4.69 -0.11
N PHE A 91 5.93 -5.56 0.19
CA PHE A 91 6.43 -5.72 1.55
C PHE A 91 7.27 -4.53 2.00
N GLY A 92 8.11 -3.97 1.13
CA GLY A 92 8.95 -2.83 1.46
C GLY A 92 8.20 -1.51 1.47
N GLN A 93 7.66 -1.09 0.32
CA GLN A 93 7.12 0.26 0.15
C GLN A 93 5.68 0.43 0.66
N PHE A 94 4.91 -0.65 0.76
CA PHE A 94 3.54 -0.58 1.26
C PHE A 94 3.41 -1.09 2.69
N LEU A 95 3.56 -2.40 2.91
CA LEU A 95 3.22 -3.03 4.19
C LEU A 95 4.16 -2.62 5.31
N TRP A 96 5.48 -2.71 5.11
CA TRP A 96 6.43 -2.33 6.16
C TRP A 96 6.28 -0.86 6.54
N ARG A 97 6.23 0.04 5.55
CA ARG A 97 6.07 1.49 5.80
C ARG A 97 4.74 1.82 6.47
N ALA A 98 3.63 1.23 6.04
CA ALA A 98 2.32 1.43 6.69
C ALA A 98 2.36 1.11 8.19
N ARG A 99 3.16 0.10 8.57
CA ARG A 99 3.27 -0.40 9.94
C ARG A 99 4.33 0.30 10.77
N ARG A 100 5.45 0.71 10.16
CA ARG A 100 6.65 1.20 10.86
C ARG A 100 6.84 2.71 10.78
N TRP A 101 6.26 3.39 9.80
CA TRP A 101 6.27 4.86 9.75
C TRP A 101 5.24 5.43 10.71
N THR A 102 5.52 5.30 12.00
CA THR A 102 4.70 5.80 13.10
C THR A 102 5.43 6.89 13.89
N GLY A 103 4.67 7.85 14.39
CA GLY A 103 5.16 9.09 14.97
C GLY A 103 6.02 9.88 13.97
N GLN A 104 6.78 10.84 14.51
CA GLN A 104 7.65 11.71 13.71
C GLN A 104 9.13 11.27 13.75
N ASN A 105 9.53 10.55 14.80
CA ASN A 105 10.95 10.27 15.08
C ASN A 105 11.44 8.91 14.55
N LYS A 106 10.54 8.01 14.15
CA LYS A 106 10.86 6.65 13.66
C LYS A 106 10.59 6.50 12.16
N LEU A 107 11.09 7.45 11.38
CA LEU A 107 10.89 7.50 9.93
C LEU A 107 12.20 7.19 9.20
N SER A 108 12.45 5.89 8.97
CA SER A 108 13.59 5.36 8.22
C SER A 108 13.12 4.61 6.97
N ARG A 109 14.05 4.26 6.10
CA ARG A 109 13.76 3.35 4.99
C ARG A 109 13.87 1.92 5.47
N GLU A 110 13.07 1.07 4.86
CA GLU A 110 13.14 -0.37 5.02
C GLU A 110 14.52 -0.88 4.56
N THR A 111 15.17 -1.68 5.41
CA THR A 111 16.27 -2.56 4.99
C THR A 111 15.77 -3.99 4.77
N HIS A 112 16.62 -4.85 4.23
CA HIS A 112 16.33 -6.28 4.10
C HIS A 112 16.00 -6.88 5.47
N GLU A 113 16.83 -6.60 6.47
CA GLU A 113 16.68 -7.07 7.85
C GLU A 113 15.41 -6.52 8.51
N ASP A 114 15.06 -5.26 8.25
CA ASP A 114 13.84 -4.65 8.77
C ASP A 114 12.57 -5.36 8.26
N ILE A 115 12.57 -5.83 7.01
CA ILE A 115 11.45 -6.58 6.42
C ILE A 115 11.37 -7.97 7.06
N ILE A 116 12.48 -8.70 7.16
CA ILE A 116 12.53 -10.01 7.82
C ILE A 116 12.11 -9.92 9.29
N ALA A 117 12.61 -8.91 10.01
CA ALA A 117 12.28 -8.70 11.41
C ALA A 117 10.78 -8.44 11.63
N GLU A 118 10.12 -7.73 10.71
CA GLU A 118 8.70 -7.40 10.86
C GLU A 118 7.77 -8.54 10.45
N PHE A 119 8.08 -9.24 9.35
CA PHE A 119 7.16 -10.23 8.77
C PHE A 119 7.47 -11.67 9.16
N GLN A 120 8.69 -11.97 9.62
CA GLN A 120 9.11 -13.32 10.04
C GLN A 120 9.51 -13.37 11.52
N GLU A 121 10.47 -12.57 12.00
CA GLU A 121 10.96 -12.74 13.38
C GLU A 121 9.93 -12.34 14.45
N ARG A 122 9.08 -11.36 14.12
CA ARG A 122 7.99 -10.89 14.99
C ARG A 122 6.63 -11.51 14.67
N SER A 123 6.55 -12.44 13.71
CA SER A 123 5.27 -13.11 13.44
C SER A 123 4.86 -13.99 14.61
N LEU A 124 3.56 -14.12 14.80
CA LEU A 124 2.96 -14.91 15.86
C LEU A 124 2.46 -16.24 15.32
N SER A 125 2.51 -17.28 16.15
CA SER A 125 1.88 -18.56 15.85
C SER A 125 0.37 -18.48 16.09
N ALA A 126 -0.41 -19.05 15.18
CA ALA A 126 -1.86 -19.20 15.35
C ALA A 126 -2.19 -20.35 16.32
N ALA A 127 -3.42 -20.37 16.84
CA ALA A 127 -3.87 -21.46 17.72
C ALA A 127 -3.97 -22.81 16.98
N SER A 128 -4.28 -22.77 15.69
CA SER A 128 -4.30 -23.92 14.79
C SER A 128 -3.72 -23.50 13.42
N PRO A 129 -2.97 -24.38 12.72
CA PRO A 129 -2.30 -24.06 11.44
C PRO A 129 -3.26 -23.62 10.34
N ASP A 130 -4.52 -24.03 10.43
CA ASP A 130 -5.62 -23.76 9.49
C ASP A 130 -6.50 -22.56 9.89
N THR A 131 -6.15 -21.83 10.96
CA THR A 131 -6.94 -20.69 11.47
C THR A 131 -6.14 -19.40 11.52
N VAL A 132 -6.83 -18.26 11.31
CA VAL A 132 -6.24 -16.93 11.37
C VAL A 132 -7.01 -16.07 12.36
N PRO A 133 -6.36 -15.55 13.42
CA PRO A 133 -7.00 -14.62 14.35
C PRO A 133 -7.43 -13.32 13.66
N LEU A 134 -8.63 -12.83 14.01
CA LEU A 134 -9.19 -11.61 13.44
C LEU A 134 -9.20 -10.47 14.47
N PHE A 135 -8.99 -9.26 13.98
CA PHE A 135 -8.93 -8.04 14.79
C PHE A 135 -9.99 -7.04 14.33
N GLY A 136 -10.39 -6.13 15.23
CA GLY A 136 -11.35 -5.09 14.90
C GLY A 136 -10.85 -4.24 13.72
N SER A 137 -11.66 -4.15 12.67
CA SER A 137 -11.37 -3.36 11.47
C SER A 137 -12.66 -2.88 10.82
N HIS A 138 -12.56 -2.02 9.81
CA HIS A 138 -13.72 -1.62 9.01
C HIS A 138 -14.46 -2.82 8.41
N SER A 139 -13.68 -3.81 7.94
CA SER A 139 -14.13 -5.08 7.36
C SER A 139 -14.48 -6.15 8.39
N ASN A 140 -14.21 -5.92 9.69
CA ASN A 140 -14.47 -6.87 10.77
C ASN A 140 -15.12 -6.17 11.97
N ARG A 141 -16.39 -5.80 11.80
CA ARG A 141 -17.23 -5.24 12.87
C ARG A 141 -18.64 -5.78 12.75
N LEU A 142 -19.31 -5.99 13.89
CA LEU A 142 -20.64 -6.58 13.92
C LEU A 142 -21.70 -5.71 13.21
N ALA A 143 -21.66 -4.39 13.46
CA ALA A 143 -22.66 -3.44 12.99
C ALA A 143 -22.04 -2.08 12.63
N THR A 144 -22.72 -1.35 11.77
CA THR A 144 -22.27 -0.01 11.29
C THR A 144 -23.10 1.14 11.86
N GLN A 145 -24.34 0.88 12.27
CA GLN A 145 -25.27 1.90 12.73
C GLN A 145 -26.23 1.36 13.80
N LEU A 146 -26.58 2.21 14.76
CA LEU A 146 -27.63 1.96 15.76
C LEU A 146 -28.79 2.92 15.50
N THR A 147 -30.01 2.38 15.39
CA THR A 147 -31.23 3.16 15.18
C THR A 147 -32.15 3.01 16.39
N LEU A 148 -32.53 4.13 16.99
CA LEU A 148 -33.53 4.16 18.08
C LEU A 148 -34.93 4.22 17.47
N THR A 149 -35.78 3.27 17.88
CA THR A 149 -37.20 3.30 17.52
C THR A 149 -38.02 3.61 18.77
N PRO A 150 -38.77 4.73 18.81
CA PRO A 150 -39.60 5.08 19.96
C PRO A 150 -40.52 3.92 20.37
N GLY A 151 -40.46 3.53 21.64
CA GLY A 151 -41.27 2.43 22.21
C GLY A 151 -40.82 1.00 21.84
N ARG A 152 -39.79 0.82 21.00
CA ARG A 152 -39.28 -0.51 20.57
C ARG A 152 -37.80 -0.75 20.87
N GLY A 153 -37.10 0.20 21.49
CA GLY A 153 -35.68 0.07 21.85
C GLY A 153 -34.75 0.46 20.71
N TYR A 154 -33.61 -0.23 20.58
CA TYR A 154 -32.60 0.02 19.55
C TYR A 154 -32.46 -1.19 18.62
N SER A 155 -32.14 -0.93 17.35
CA SER A 155 -31.74 -1.95 16.37
C SER A 155 -30.34 -1.64 15.83
N LEU A 156 -29.60 -2.70 15.51
CA LEU A 156 -28.28 -2.60 14.88
C LEU A 156 -28.39 -2.95 13.40
N SER A 157 -27.76 -2.14 12.55
CA SER A 157 -27.55 -2.47 11.14
C SER A 157 -26.32 -3.36 11.04
N LEU A 158 -26.55 -4.68 10.99
CA LEU A 158 -25.50 -5.68 10.91
C LEU A 158 -24.79 -5.60 9.55
N GLN A 159 -23.47 -5.86 9.52
CA GLN A 159 -22.76 -6.03 8.26
C GLN A 159 -23.20 -7.35 7.61
N THR A 160 -23.93 -7.28 6.49
CA THR A 160 -24.40 -8.46 5.73
C THR A 160 -23.51 -8.80 4.53
N ASP A 161 -22.55 -7.93 4.18
CA ASP A 161 -21.79 -7.99 2.92
C ASP A 161 -20.69 -9.06 2.82
N GLN A 162 -20.65 -10.03 3.74
CA GLN A 162 -19.79 -11.21 3.57
C GLN A 162 -20.47 -12.35 2.78
N ALA A 163 -21.68 -12.15 2.26
CA ALA A 163 -22.44 -13.16 1.49
C ALA A 163 -22.18 -13.14 -0.03
N GLY A 164 -21.23 -12.31 -0.52
CA GLY A 164 -20.75 -12.33 -1.91
C GLY A 164 -19.60 -13.31 -2.12
N ALA A 165 -19.21 -13.53 -3.38
CA ALA A 165 -18.02 -14.32 -3.71
C ALA A 165 -16.79 -13.81 -2.92
N PRO A 166 -15.97 -14.70 -2.33
CA PRO A 166 -14.83 -14.30 -1.52
C PRO A 166 -13.82 -13.53 -2.40
N SER A 167 -13.79 -12.21 -2.25
CA SER A 167 -12.79 -11.35 -2.87
C SER A 167 -11.70 -11.05 -1.85
N ALA A 168 -10.44 -11.21 -2.24
CA ALA A 168 -9.29 -10.98 -1.38
C ALA A 168 -9.28 -9.57 -0.75
N VAL A 169 -9.80 -8.55 -1.45
CA VAL A 169 -9.87 -7.18 -0.93
C VAL A 169 -10.74 -7.05 0.34
N ASN A 170 -11.73 -7.94 0.48
CA ASN A 170 -12.69 -7.94 1.59
C ASN A 170 -12.24 -8.81 2.77
N LEU A 171 -11.01 -9.37 2.72
CA LEU A 171 -10.48 -10.12 3.83
C LEU A 171 -10.44 -9.25 5.11
N PRO A 172 -10.90 -9.78 6.26
CA PRO A 172 -11.19 -9.02 7.49
C PRO A 172 -9.95 -8.58 8.29
N PHE A 173 -8.88 -8.17 7.62
CA PHE A 173 -7.63 -7.75 8.25
C PHE A 173 -7.54 -6.23 8.44
N ALA A 174 -6.64 -5.76 9.30
CA ALA A 174 -6.25 -4.36 9.41
C ALA A 174 -4.74 -4.21 9.14
N ILE A 175 -4.33 -3.11 8.50
CA ILE A 175 -2.96 -3.02 7.95
C ILE A 175 -1.86 -3.01 9.02
N ARG A 176 -2.22 -2.59 10.25
CA ARG A 176 -1.35 -2.59 11.42
C ARG A 176 -1.62 -3.73 12.42
N GLN A 177 -2.44 -4.73 12.07
CA GLN A 177 -2.68 -5.88 12.93
C GLN A 177 -1.41 -6.75 13.12
N PRO A 178 -1.30 -7.60 14.14
CA PRO A 178 -0.20 -8.55 14.24
C PRO A 178 -0.09 -9.47 13.01
N ILE A 179 1.13 -9.80 12.59
CA ILE A 179 1.36 -10.76 11.51
C ILE A 179 1.36 -12.16 12.11
N TYR A 180 0.59 -13.07 11.52
CA TYR A 180 0.58 -14.48 11.87
C TYR A 180 1.29 -15.28 10.79
N GLU A 181 2.12 -16.24 11.20
CA GLU A 181 2.81 -17.13 10.28
C GLU A 181 1.84 -18.09 9.56
N GLY A 182 2.32 -18.74 8.50
CA GLY A 182 1.50 -19.66 7.72
C GLY A 182 0.46 -18.95 6.86
N ILE A 183 -0.77 -19.49 6.87
CA ILE A 183 -1.88 -19.05 6.01
C ILE A 183 -2.21 -17.56 6.23
N GLY A 184 -2.13 -17.08 7.48
CA GLY A 184 -2.42 -15.70 7.82
C GLY A 184 -1.57 -14.70 7.06
N PHE A 185 -0.28 -15.00 6.88
CA PHE A 185 0.65 -14.18 6.12
C PHE A 185 0.27 -14.11 4.63
N PHE A 186 -0.03 -15.25 4.00
CA PHE A 186 -0.39 -15.30 2.58
C PHE A 186 -1.70 -14.57 2.29
N LEU A 187 -2.73 -14.78 3.12
CA LEU A 187 -4.00 -14.07 2.99
C LEU A 187 -3.83 -12.56 3.23
N PHE A 188 -2.97 -12.16 4.18
CA PHE A 188 -2.66 -10.75 4.42
C PHE A 188 -2.00 -10.12 3.18
N ALA A 189 -0.99 -10.77 2.61
CA ALA A 189 -0.31 -10.31 1.41
C ALA A 189 -1.26 -10.21 0.21
N GLU A 190 -2.13 -11.20 0.04
CA GLU A 190 -3.14 -11.24 -1.02
C GLU A 190 -4.16 -10.09 -0.89
N LYS A 191 -4.66 -9.83 0.34
CA LYS A 191 -5.57 -8.72 0.61
C LYS A 191 -5.02 -7.40 0.09
N TYR A 192 -3.81 -7.03 0.54
CA TYR A 192 -3.24 -5.72 0.19
C TYR A 192 -2.77 -5.65 -1.25
N THR A 193 -2.40 -6.77 -1.85
CA THR A 193 -2.17 -6.85 -3.30
C THR A 193 -3.46 -6.54 -4.07
N ALA A 194 -4.57 -7.17 -3.69
CA ALA A 194 -5.86 -6.95 -4.33
C ALA A 194 -6.36 -5.51 -4.12
N LEU A 195 -6.21 -4.97 -2.90
CA LEU A 195 -6.59 -3.59 -2.57
C LEU A 195 -5.82 -2.57 -3.41
N ILE A 196 -4.50 -2.71 -3.51
CA ILE A 196 -3.66 -1.78 -4.28
C ILE A 196 -3.97 -1.89 -5.78
N ALA A 197 -4.17 -3.11 -6.30
CA ALA A 197 -4.56 -3.31 -7.70
C ALA A 197 -5.94 -2.70 -8.01
N GLN A 198 -6.89 -2.84 -7.08
CA GLN A 198 -8.24 -2.29 -7.23
C GLN A 198 -8.25 -0.76 -7.33
N LEU A 199 -7.41 -0.07 -6.54
CA LEU A 199 -7.29 1.39 -6.56
C LEU A 199 -6.93 1.95 -7.94
N LEU A 200 -6.25 1.17 -8.79
CA LEU A 200 -5.80 1.62 -10.11
C LEU A 200 -6.59 1.01 -11.26
N LYS A 201 -7.73 0.38 -10.96
CA LYS A 201 -8.59 -0.23 -11.97
C LYS A 201 -9.53 0.83 -12.57
N ASP A 202 -9.35 1.09 -13.85
CA ASP A 202 -10.12 2.12 -14.57
C ASP A 202 -11.62 1.81 -14.69
N ASP A 203 -12.02 0.55 -14.83
CA ASP A 203 -13.42 0.14 -15.00
C ASP A 203 -13.97 -0.51 -13.72
N HIS A 204 -13.86 0.21 -12.60
CA HIS A 204 -14.37 -0.25 -11.31
C HIS A 204 -15.84 0.18 -11.10
N PRO A 205 -16.74 -0.72 -10.64
CA PRO A 205 -18.15 -0.39 -10.47
C PRO A 205 -18.42 0.63 -9.34
N ASP A 206 -17.52 0.70 -8.36
CA ASP A 206 -17.55 1.75 -7.33
C ASP A 206 -17.10 3.10 -7.92
N PRO A 207 -17.97 4.14 -7.92
CA PRO A 207 -17.68 5.43 -8.54
C PRO A 207 -16.51 6.18 -7.88
N GLU A 208 -16.29 6.00 -6.58
CA GLU A 208 -15.18 6.64 -5.86
C GLU A 208 -13.84 6.05 -6.29
N ILE A 209 -13.78 4.74 -6.51
CA ILE A 209 -12.58 4.05 -6.99
C ILE A 209 -12.33 4.41 -8.46
N HIS A 210 -13.37 4.42 -9.30
CA HIS A 210 -13.25 4.87 -10.68
C HIS A 210 -12.71 6.29 -10.78
N ALA A 211 -13.27 7.22 -10.00
CA ALA A 211 -12.81 8.61 -9.98
C ALA A 211 -11.39 8.75 -9.44
N PHE A 212 -11.02 7.98 -8.42
CA PHE A 212 -9.65 7.91 -7.91
C PHE A 212 -8.66 7.43 -8.99
N ALA A 213 -8.96 6.34 -9.68
CA ALA A 213 -8.10 5.79 -10.74
C ALA A 213 -7.90 6.80 -11.87
N ARG A 214 -8.98 7.48 -12.28
CA ARG A 214 -8.95 8.57 -13.25
C ARG A 214 -8.02 9.71 -12.78
N PHE A 215 -8.21 10.20 -11.56
CA PHE A 215 -7.38 11.27 -11.00
C PHE A 215 -5.91 10.85 -10.91
N TYR A 216 -5.64 9.61 -10.52
CA TYR A 216 -4.29 9.07 -10.47
C TYR A 216 -3.62 9.14 -11.86
N ARG A 217 -4.29 8.66 -12.91
CA ARG A 217 -3.76 8.67 -14.28
C ARG A 217 -3.56 10.09 -14.82
N GLU A 218 -4.53 10.98 -14.59
CA GLU A 218 -4.53 12.31 -15.18
C GLU A 218 -3.57 13.27 -14.46
N VAL A 219 -3.34 13.11 -13.14
CA VAL A 219 -2.54 14.06 -12.35
C VAL A 219 -1.34 13.40 -11.66
N ILE A 220 -1.54 12.28 -10.97
CA ILE A 220 -0.55 11.71 -10.04
C ILE A 220 0.52 10.89 -10.74
N ALA A 221 0.20 10.20 -11.83
CA ALA A 221 1.08 9.25 -12.50
C ALA A 221 2.42 9.85 -12.97
N ASP A 222 2.45 11.16 -13.22
CA ASP A 222 3.63 11.94 -13.63
C ASP A 222 4.42 12.56 -12.47
N LEU A 223 3.92 12.46 -11.23
CA LEU A 223 4.69 12.90 -10.09
C LEU A 223 5.94 12.04 -9.92
N SER A 224 6.92 12.58 -9.19
CA SER A 224 8.12 11.82 -8.82
C SER A 224 7.72 10.50 -8.13
N VAL A 225 8.45 9.42 -8.41
CA VAL A 225 8.18 8.10 -7.83
C VAL A 225 8.01 8.14 -6.31
N TYR A 226 8.78 8.98 -5.59
CA TYR A 226 8.66 9.10 -4.14
C TYR A 226 7.35 9.72 -3.65
N LEU A 227 6.77 10.67 -4.39
CA LEU A 227 5.46 11.23 -4.06
C LEU A 227 4.33 10.27 -4.46
N ARG A 228 4.48 9.55 -5.58
CA ARG A 228 3.54 8.50 -5.99
C ARG A 228 3.51 7.34 -4.99
N GLU A 229 4.69 6.92 -4.50
CA GLU A 229 4.85 5.95 -3.41
C GLU A 229 4.05 6.39 -2.18
N LEU A 230 4.25 7.62 -1.70
CA LEU A 230 3.53 8.13 -0.52
C LEU A 230 2.02 8.27 -0.77
N PHE A 231 1.64 8.74 -1.95
CA PHE A 231 0.24 8.90 -2.33
C PHE A 231 -0.49 7.56 -2.25
N LEU A 232 0.01 6.54 -2.94
CA LEU A 232 -0.61 5.21 -2.94
C LEU A 232 -0.55 4.53 -1.58
N LEU A 233 0.54 4.70 -0.81
CA LEU A 233 0.64 4.20 0.55
C LEU A 233 -0.46 4.79 1.44
N ALA A 234 -0.61 6.12 1.44
CA ALA A 234 -1.63 6.78 2.25
C ALA A 234 -3.05 6.40 1.77
N SER A 235 -3.28 6.27 0.46
CA SER A 235 -4.55 5.79 -0.10
C SER A 235 -4.87 4.35 0.29
N ALA A 236 -3.87 3.45 0.32
CA ALA A 236 -4.08 2.07 0.74
C ALA A 236 -4.48 1.97 2.22
N ILE A 237 -3.82 2.75 3.09
CA ILE A 237 -4.17 2.83 4.52
C ILE A 237 -5.56 3.47 4.70
N TYR A 238 -5.87 4.51 3.90
CA TYR A 238 -7.19 5.16 3.93
C TYR A 238 -8.32 4.19 3.58
N VAL A 239 -8.16 3.41 2.50
CA VAL A 239 -9.17 2.43 2.09
C VAL A 239 -9.27 1.28 3.09
N ASP A 240 -8.17 0.84 3.70
CA ASP A 240 -8.22 -0.15 4.78
C ASP A 240 -9.06 0.32 5.98
N GLN A 241 -9.02 1.62 6.29
CA GLN A 241 -9.73 2.22 7.41
C GLN A 241 -11.19 2.60 7.09
N PHE A 242 -11.47 3.12 5.89
CA PHE A 242 -12.76 3.75 5.56
C PHE A 242 -13.51 3.09 4.39
N GLY A 243 -12.90 2.12 3.71
CA GLY A 243 -13.36 1.68 2.40
C GLY A 243 -13.23 2.79 1.36
N SER A 244 -14.15 2.86 0.40
CA SER A 244 -14.16 3.87 -0.66
C SER A 244 -14.79 5.21 -0.26
N ARG A 245 -15.28 5.35 0.98
CA ARG A 245 -16.00 6.55 1.44
C ARG A 245 -15.15 7.82 1.27
N GLN A 246 -15.62 8.77 0.46
CA GLN A 246 -14.93 10.05 0.18
C GLN A 246 -13.48 9.87 -0.33
N LEU A 247 -13.17 8.76 -0.99
CA LEU A 247 -11.82 8.44 -1.45
C LEU A 247 -11.28 9.48 -2.43
N LEU A 248 -12.08 9.95 -3.37
CA LEU A 248 -11.67 11.00 -4.29
C LEU A 248 -11.36 12.29 -3.54
N GLN A 249 -12.23 12.72 -2.62
CA GLN A 249 -11.99 13.95 -1.84
C GLN A 249 -10.69 13.86 -1.04
N PHE A 250 -10.43 12.74 -0.39
CA PHE A 250 -9.15 12.47 0.26
C PHE A 250 -7.98 12.60 -0.72
N ALA A 251 -8.07 11.97 -1.89
CA ALA A 251 -7.03 12.01 -2.91
C ALA A 251 -6.72 13.42 -3.42
N LEU A 252 -7.76 14.24 -3.65
CA LEU A 252 -7.59 15.63 -4.08
C LEU A 252 -6.88 16.48 -3.02
N TRP A 253 -7.23 16.32 -1.74
CA TRP A 253 -6.58 17.02 -0.64
C TRP A 253 -5.16 16.51 -0.36
N LEU A 254 -4.91 15.21 -0.54
CA LEU A 254 -3.57 14.66 -0.45
C LEU A 254 -2.67 15.21 -1.57
N ASP A 255 -3.17 15.26 -2.80
CA ASP A 255 -2.47 15.92 -3.91
C ASP A 255 -2.30 17.43 -3.68
N HIS A 256 -3.24 18.11 -3.03
CA HIS A 256 -3.05 19.51 -2.67
C HIS A 256 -1.74 19.71 -1.88
N VAL A 257 -1.49 18.84 -0.91
CA VAL A 257 -0.27 18.83 -0.09
C VAL A 257 0.96 18.35 -0.87
N LEU A 258 0.91 17.19 -1.53
CA LEU A 258 2.06 16.63 -2.26
C LEU A 258 2.44 17.47 -3.48
N GLY A 259 1.43 18.05 -4.14
CA GLY A 259 1.58 19.03 -5.20
C GLY A 259 2.30 20.29 -4.77
N ALA A 260 2.02 20.79 -3.57
CA ALA A 260 2.72 21.96 -3.04
C ALA A 260 4.21 21.64 -2.82
N ILE A 261 4.54 20.43 -2.36
CA ILE A 261 5.93 19.96 -2.30
C ILE A 261 6.57 19.95 -3.71
N ARG A 262 5.85 19.45 -4.72
CA ARG A 262 6.29 19.42 -6.13
C ARG A 262 6.50 20.82 -6.70
N ILE A 263 5.65 21.79 -6.37
CA ILE A 263 5.77 23.18 -6.81
C ILE A 263 6.93 23.88 -6.09
N LYS A 264 7.03 23.74 -4.76
CA LYS A 264 8.09 24.34 -3.92
C LYS A 264 9.48 23.83 -4.32
N LYS A 265 9.62 22.56 -4.70
CA LYS A 265 10.93 21.92 -4.98
C LYS A 265 11.14 21.63 -6.47
N ALA A 266 12.25 22.12 -7.02
CA ALA A 266 12.67 21.81 -8.39
C ALA A 266 13.02 20.32 -8.58
N TYR A 267 13.62 19.70 -7.56
CA TYR A 267 13.96 18.27 -7.52
C TYR A 267 13.34 17.61 -6.30
N ILE A 268 12.72 16.45 -6.50
CA ILE A 268 12.14 15.67 -5.41
C ILE A 268 13.07 14.52 -5.09
N PHE A 269 13.78 14.68 -3.98
CA PHE A 269 14.62 13.62 -3.44
C PHE A 269 13.80 12.62 -2.64
N ARG A 270 14.44 11.48 -2.46
CA ARG A 270 13.98 10.32 -1.71
C ARG A 270 13.61 10.61 -0.24
N SER A 271 14.07 11.73 0.31
CA SER A 271 13.77 12.22 1.66
C SER A 271 12.50 13.07 1.76
N ALA A 272 11.96 13.56 0.65
CA ALA A 272 10.83 14.51 0.68
C ALA A 272 9.56 13.95 1.36
N PRO A 273 9.13 12.69 1.11
CA PRO A 273 8.01 12.10 1.86
C PRO A 273 8.26 12.03 3.37
N LEU A 274 9.48 11.65 3.76
CA LEU A 274 9.86 11.54 5.18
C LEU A 274 9.87 12.89 5.88
N ILE A 275 10.33 13.94 5.19
CA ILE A 275 10.29 15.32 5.69
C ILE A 275 8.84 15.73 5.95
N PHE A 276 7.95 15.50 4.99
CA PHE A 276 6.53 15.82 5.16
C PHE A 276 5.93 15.09 6.38
N LEU A 277 6.08 13.77 6.47
CA LEU A 277 5.55 12.97 7.58
C LEU A 277 6.13 13.32 8.95
N ARG A 278 7.36 13.83 8.99
CA ARG A 278 8.08 14.20 10.22
C ARG A 278 7.78 15.62 10.69
N GLU A 279 7.68 16.56 9.74
CA GLU A 279 7.61 18.00 10.03
C GLU A 279 6.17 18.53 10.05
N SER A 280 5.20 17.75 9.58
CA SER A 280 3.79 17.97 9.86
C SER A 280 3.51 17.79 11.36
N GLU A 281 2.47 18.46 11.89
CA GLU A 281 2.14 18.40 13.33
C GLU A 281 1.91 16.98 13.83
N ASN A 282 1.26 16.16 13.01
CA ASN A 282 1.07 14.73 13.21
C ASN A 282 1.49 13.97 11.95
N ASN A 283 1.91 12.72 12.08
CA ASN A 283 2.20 11.87 10.93
C ASN A 283 0.88 11.49 10.22
N LEU A 284 0.76 11.76 8.92
CA LEU A 284 -0.44 11.49 8.13
C LEU A 284 -0.93 10.04 8.26
N LEU A 285 -0.03 9.05 8.27
CA LEU A 285 -0.41 7.64 8.33
C LEU A 285 -1.06 7.31 9.69
N ASP A 286 -0.59 7.94 10.77
CA ASP A 286 -1.20 7.79 12.10
C ASP A 286 -2.53 8.54 12.19
N VAL A 287 -2.63 9.72 11.58
CA VAL A 287 -3.90 10.46 11.47
C VAL A 287 -4.97 9.60 10.79
N ILE A 288 -4.63 8.92 9.70
CA ILE A 288 -5.57 8.03 9.00
C ILE A 288 -6.00 6.86 9.90
N VAL A 289 -5.05 6.11 10.48
CA VAL A 289 -5.37 4.91 11.27
C VAL A 289 -6.14 5.25 12.56
N SER A 290 -5.89 6.41 13.15
CA SER A 290 -6.54 6.83 14.40
C SER A 290 -7.90 7.49 14.19
N ALA A 291 -8.24 7.89 12.97
CA ALA A 291 -9.48 8.59 12.66
C ALA A 291 -10.68 7.65 12.57
N TYR A 292 -11.82 8.12 13.12
CA TYR A 292 -13.10 7.42 13.02
C TYR A 292 -13.88 7.81 11.77
N ARG A 293 -13.60 9.00 11.23
CA ARG A 293 -14.31 9.53 10.07
C ARG A 293 -13.34 10.04 8.99
N PRO A 294 -13.69 9.88 7.70
CA PRO A 294 -13.00 10.53 6.58
C PRO A 294 -12.73 12.02 6.78
N GLU A 295 -13.70 12.75 7.34
CA GLU A 295 -13.62 14.19 7.46
C GLU A 295 -12.50 14.63 8.41
N ASP A 296 -12.16 13.82 9.41
CA ASP A 296 -11.07 14.13 10.35
C ASP A 296 -9.73 14.18 9.61
N VAL A 297 -9.50 13.23 8.70
CA VAL A 297 -8.29 13.16 7.87
C VAL A 297 -8.27 14.29 6.83
N ILE A 298 -9.41 14.51 6.16
CA ILE A 298 -9.55 15.56 5.14
C ILE A 298 -9.31 16.94 5.75
N ASN A 299 -9.93 17.23 6.90
CA ASN A 299 -9.73 18.51 7.59
C ASN A 299 -8.28 18.69 8.06
N TRP A 300 -7.63 17.62 8.49
CA TRP A 300 -6.20 17.66 8.79
C TRP A 300 -5.35 17.99 7.55
N LEU A 301 -5.64 17.39 6.38
CA LEU A 301 -4.93 17.68 5.14
C LEU A 301 -5.09 19.15 4.69
N LYS A 302 -6.26 19.77 4.94
CA LYS A 302 -6.51 21.19 4.63
C LYS A 302 -5.57 22.14 5.37
N THR A 303 -5.16 21.78 6.59
CA THR A 303 -4.29 22.61 7.44
C THR A 303 -2.87 22.08 7.54
N ALA A 304 -2.56 20.95 6.88
CA ALA A 304 -1.28 20.28 6.98
C ALA A 304 -0.12 21.17 6.50
N ARG A 305 0.94 21.22 7.29
CA ARG A 305 2.22 21.80 6.89
C ARG A 305 2.96 20.83 5.99
N ILE A 306 3.55 21.35 4.91
CA ILE A 306 4.36 20.53 4.00
C ILE A 306 5.81 20.39 4.46
N ASP A 307 6.27 21.33 5.29
CA ASP A 307 7.55 21.39 5.97
C ASP A 307 7.48 22.40 7.15
N ARG A 308 8.59 22.63 7.84
CA ARG A 308 8.69 23.59 8.97
C ARG A 308 8.33 25.04 8.63
N GLU A 309 8.22 25.42 7.37
CA GLU A 309 8.09 26.81 6.95
C GLU A 309 6.73 27.12 6.33
N SER A 310 6.10 26.17 5.66
CA SER A 310 4.96 26.48 4.79
C SER A 310 3.81 25.49 4.86
N THR A 311 2.59 25.99 4.69
CA THR A 311 1.41 25.19 4.33
C THR A 311 1.28 25.04 2.82
N ALA A 312 0.42 24.12 2.36
CA ALA A 312 0.14 23.97 0.94
C ALA A 312 -0.47 25.25 0.33
N THR A 313 -1.47 25.83 1.00
CA THR A 313 -2.14 27.07 0.59
C THR A 313 -1.17 28.24 0.41
N GLU A 314 -0.23 28.42 1.35
CA GLU A 314 0.80 29.45 1.26
C GLU A 314 1.75 29.27 0.08
N VAL A 315 2.04 28.03 -0.32
CA VAL A 315 2.87 27.76 -1.50
C VAL A 315 2.16 28.17 -2.77
N TYR A 316 0.88 27.82 -2.91
CA TYR A 316 0.10 28.14 -4.11
C TYR A 316 -0.24 29.64 -4.23
N ALA A 317 -0.39 30.34 -3.10
CA ALA A 317 -0.67 31.78 -3.08
C ALA A 317 0.50 32.67 -3.57
N LYS A 318 1.71 32.12 -3.75
CA LYS A 318 2.88 32.87 -4.21
C LYS A 318 2.72 33.25 -5.70
N LYS A 319 2.53 34.54 -5.96
CA LYS A 319 2.33 35.10 -7.31
C LYS A 319 3.55 34.96 -8.25
N ASP A 320 4.75 34.82 -7.70
CA ASP A 320 6.01 34.78 -8.46
C ASP A 320 6.48 33.35 -8.82
N LEU A 321 5.57 32.39 -8.93
CA LEU A 321 5.90 31.04 -9.40
C LEU A 321 6.17 31.06 -10.91
N GLN A 322 7.33 31.60 -11.32
CA GLN A 322 7.85 31.45 -12.68
C GLN A 322 8.34 30.01 -12.85
N LEU A 323 7.40 29.13 -13.18
CA LEU A 323 7.67 27.73 -13.46
C LEU A 323 8.24 27.65 -14.90
N GLY A 324 9.56 27.56 -15.02
CA GLY A 324 10.23 27.32 -16.30
C GLY A 324 9.82 25.97 -16.92
N ASN A 325 10.28 25.68 -18.14
CA ASN A 325 9.92 24.43 -18.83
C ASN A 325 10.50 23.20 -18.11
N GLY A 326 9.64 22.43 -17.45
CA GLY A 326 10.03 21.20 -16.76
C GLY A 326 8.91 20.56 -15.94
N VAL A 327 9.28 19.57 -15.14
CA VAL A 327 8.38 18.73 -14.33
C VAL A 327 7.42 19.50 -13.39
N ARG A 328 7.76 20.73 -12.99
CA ARG A 328 6.85 21.58 -12.20
C ARG A 328 5.72 22.17 -13.05
N SER A 329 6.04 22.64 -14.25
CA SER A 329 5.04 23.15 -15.20
C SER A 329 4.16 22.04 -15.74
N GLN A 330 4.71 20.85 -15.96
CA GLN A 330 3.93 19.67 -16.32
C GLN A 330 2.90 19.30 -15.25
N TYR A 331 3.30 19.30 -13.98
CA TYR A 331 2.37 19.10 -12.87
C TYR A 331 1.29 20.18 -12.83
N LYS A 332 1.68 21.46 -12.93
CA LYS A 332 0.72 22.58 -13.00
C LYS A 332 -0.29 22.37 -14.13
N GLN A 333 0.19 22.09 -15.35
CA GLN A 333 -0.67 21.92 -16.52
C GLN A 333 -1.68 20.79 -16.33
N ARG A 334 -1.26 19.63 -15.81
CA ARG A 334 -2.16 18.51 -15.54
C ARG A 334 -3.24 18.85 -14.51
N VAL A 335 -2.89 19.57 -13.45
CA VAL A 335 -3.88 20.07 -12.47
C VAL A 335 -4.86 21.01 -13.15
N LEU A 336 -4.37 21.97 -13.96
CA LEU A 336 -5.23 22.88 -14.70
C LEU A 336 -6.16 22.14 -15.67
N ASP A 337 -5.65 21.16 -16.42
CA ASP A 337 -6.43 20.36 -17.35
C ASP A 337 -7.51 19.54 -16.64
N TYR A 338 -7.16 18.91 -15.50
CA TYR A 338 -8.11 18.13 -14.69
C TYR A 338 -9.30 18.97 -14.21
N TYR A 339 -9.03 20.21 -13.78
CA TYR A 339 -10.07 21.15 -13.32
C TYR A 339 -10.67 22.03 -14.44
N GLY A 340 -10.22 21.90 -15.69
CA GLY A 340 -10.68 22.72 -16.81
C GLY A 340 -10.32 24.21 -16.69
N ARG A 341 -9.15 24.55 -16.14
CA ARG A 341 -8.69 25.93 -15.86
C ARG A 341 -7.51 26.30 -16.77
N HIS A 342 -7.73 26.59 -18.04
CA HIS A 342 -6.66 26.70 -19.04
C HIS A 342 -5.72 27.92 -18.90
N ASP A 343 -6.16 29.02 -18.27
CA ASP A 343 -5.36 30.25 -18.09
C ASP A 343 -5.00 30.53 -16.61
N GLY A 344 -5.17 29.53 -15.74
CA GLY A 344 -5.14 29.70 -14.29
C GLY A 344 -3.73 29.69 -13.65
N ASN A 345 -3.60 30.41 -12.54
CA ASN A 345 -2.62 30.07 -11.51
C ASN A 345 -3.23 29.05 -10.53
N LEU A 346 -2.42 28.42 -9.69
CA LEU A 346 -2.89 27.39 -8.74
C LEU A 346 -3.36 27.97 -7.39
N ASP A 347 -3.43 29.30 -7.27
CA ASP A 347 -3.81 30.03 -6.06
C ASP A 347 -5.19 29.63 -5.51
N ASP A 348 -6.15 29.38 -6.40
CA ASP A 348 -7.51 28.97 -6.02
C ASP A 348 -7.71 27.45 -5.98
N LYS A 349 -6.63 26.65 -6.05
CA LYS A 349 -6.73 25.18 -6.11
C LYS A 349 -7.56 24.59 -4.95
N ALA A 350 -7.42 25.14 -3.74
CA ALA A 350 -8.21 24.70 -2.59
C ALA A 350 -9.72 24.90 -2.81
N GLN A 351 -10.12 26.02 -3.43
CA GLN A 351 -11.52 26.30 -3.75
C GLN A 351 -12.03 25.36 -4.84
N TRP A 352 -11.22 25.07 -5.86
CA TRP A 352 -11.60 24.14 -6.93
C TRP A 352 -11.87 22.73 -6.41
N ILE A 353 -11.11 22.28 -5.39
CA ILE A 353 -11.37 21.00 -4.73
C ILE A 353 -12.75 21.01 -4.08
N GLU A 354 -13.11 22.06 -3.34
CA GLU A 354 -14.42 22.17 -2.70
C GLU A 354 -15.56 22.24 -3.73
N GLU A 355 -15.40 23.03 -4.79
CA GLU A 355 -16.36 23.10 -5.91
C GLU A 355 -16.55 21.72 -6.58
N TRP A 356 -15.45 20.97 -6.76
CA TRP A 356 -15.48 19.65 -7.38
C TRP A 356 -16.27 18.65 -6.54
N VAL A 357 -16.00 18.63 -5.23
CA VAL A 357 -16.71 17.75 -4.28
C VAL A 357 -18.19 18.10 -4.22
N GLN A 358 -18.54 19.39 -4.18
CA GLN A 358 -19.94 19.82 -4.17
C GLN A 358 -20.69 19.42 -5.44
N LYS A 359 -20.05 19.52 -6.61
CA LYS A 359 -20.64 19.06 -7.88
C LYS A 359 -20.88 17.54 -7.88
N ALA A 360 -19.92 16.76 -7.37
CA ALA A 360 -20.03 15.30 -7.30
C ALA A 360 -21.12 14.81 -6.33
N VAL A 361 -21.45 15.58 -5.28
CA VAL A 361 -22.55 15.29 -4.36
C VAL A 361 -23.92 15.69 -4.92
N ALA A 362 -23.95 16.65 -5.85
CA ALA A 362 -25.18 17.17 -6.46
C ALA A 362 -25.62 16.41 -7.73
N SER A 363 -24.70 15.69 -8.37
CA SER A 363 -24.93 14.76 -9.49
C SER A 363 -25.18 13.34 -9.01
#